data_AF-A0A3B9EKV1-F1
#
_entry.id   AF-A0A3B9EKV1-F1
#
_cell.length_a   1.000
_cell.length_b   1.000
_cell.length_c   1.000
_cell.angle_alpha   90.00
_cell.angle_beta   90.00
_cell.angle_gamma   90.00
#
_symmetry.space_group_name_H-M   'P 1'
#
loop_
_entity.id
_entity.type
_entity.pdbx_description
1 polymer ?
#
loop_
_entity_poly.entity_id
_entity_poly.type
_entity_poly.pdbx_seq_one_letter_code
_entity_poly.pdbx_strand_id
1 'polypeptide(L)'
;PIIGMQPNLFGRQQTDAFFRSSGLMPGYAVETTSSVIACQLARDGAGIAINDRLSVLGAPAGIVTRPLAPAHWLLFGYIFHAGQILSEDAQTFLDCVRSHIDDFRAASAENADCVVPQGVDA
;
A
#
# COMPACT_ATOMS: atom_id res chain seq x y z
N PRO A 1 8.56 -1.47 -18.63
CA PRO A 1 9.22 -0.37 -17.87
C PRO A 1 8.55 -0.24 -16.50
N ILE A 2 9.30 0.05 -15.43
CA ILE A 2 8.72 0.26 -14.08
C ILE A 2 8.52 1.76 -13.86
N ILE A 3 7.34 2.12 -13.37
CA ILE A 3 7.01 3.45 -12.86
C ILE A 3 7.43 3.48 -11.40
N GLY A 4 8.33 4.40 -11.06
CA GLY A 4 8.89 4.52 -9.72
C GLY A 4 8.16 5.53 -8.86
N MET A 5 8.14 5.26 -7.56
CA MET A 5 8.02 6.34 -6.58
C MET A 5 9.40 7.01 -6.43
N GLN A 6 9.43 8.30 -6.06
CA GLN A 6 10.70 9.00 -5.81
C GLN A 6 11.56 8.32 -4.71
N PRO A 7 12.91 8.38 -4.80
CA PRO A 7 13.87 7.66 -3.94
C PRO A 7 13.62 7.68 -2.42
N ASN A 8 13.09 8.78 -1.89
CA ASN A 8 12.92 9.00 -0.45
C ASN A 8 11.53 8.57 0.09
N LEU A 9 10.63 8.11 -0.77
CA LEU A 9 9.29 7.73 -0.37
C LEU A 9 9.23 6.29 0.10
N PHE A 10 8.37 6.02 1.08
CA PHE A 10 8.16 4.68 1.62
C PHE A 10 7.86 3.66 0.52
N GLY A 11 6.95 3.98 -0.42
CA GLY A 11 6.61 3.09 -1.54
C GLY A 11 7.82 2.72 -2.43
N ARG A 12 8.78 3.63 -2.59
CA ARG A 12 10.04 3.35 -3.30
C ARG A 12 10.92 2.40 -2.51
N GLN A 13 11.10 2.65 -1.21
CA GLN A 13 11.88 1.78 -0.34
C GLN A 13 11.33 0.35 -0.33
N GLN A 14 10.00 0.19 -0.29
CA GLN A 14 9.34 -1.11 -0.34
C GLN A 14 9.52 -1.81 -1.69
N THR A 15 9.36 -1.06 -2.79
CA THR A 15 9.59 -1.60 -4.15
C THR A 15 11.04 -2.04 -4.35
N ASP A 16 11.98 -1.21 -3.95
CA ASP A 16 13.41 -1.53 -3.99
C ASP A 16 13.72 -2.77 -3.15
N ALA A 17 13.20 -2.86 -1.93
CA ALA A 17 13.39 -4.01 -1.04
C ALA A 17 12.84 -5.30 -1.66
N PHE A 18 11.66 -5.24 -2.28
CA PHE A 18 11.07 -6.37 -3.01
C PHE A 18 12.00 -6.88 -4.10
N PHE A 19 12.49 -6.02 -5.00
CA PHE A 19 13.42 -6.45 -6.06
C PHE A 19 14.77 -6.93 -5.51
N ARG A 20 15.33 -6.24 -4.50
CA ARG A 20 16.60 -6.61 -3.87
C ARG A 20 16.55 -7.98 -3.22
N SER A 21 15.40 -8.41 -2.69
CA SER A 21 15.23 -9.76 -2.13
C SER A 21 15.55 -10.88 -3.13
N SER A 22 15.48 -10.57 -4.43
CA SER A 22 15.81 -11.47 -5.54
C SER A 22 17.10 -11.09 -6.27
N GLY A 23 17.93 -10.20 -5.70
CA GLY A 23 19.18 -9.72 -6.32
C GLY A 23 18.98 -8.78 -7.52
N LEU A 24 17.79 -8.22 -7.69
CA LEU A 24 17.46 -7.33 -8.80
C LEU A 24 17.43 -5.86 -8.35
N MET A 25 17.67 -4.95 -9.30
CA MET A 25 17.43 -3.52 -9.15
C MET A 25 16.64 -3.03 -10.36
N PRO A 26 15.42 -2.50 -10.17
CA PRO A 26 14.61 -2.03 -11.30
C PRO A 26 15.20 -0.73 -11.87
N GLY A 27 15.21 -0.63 -13.20
CA GLY A 27 15.33 0.65 -13.88
C GLY A 27 13.97 1.36 -13.89
N TYR A 28 13.91 2.59 -13.40
CA TYR A 28 12.70 3.41 -13.39
C TYR A 28 12.63 4.30 -14.63
N ALA A 29 11.54 4.16 -15.41
CA ALA A 29 11.36 4.95 -16.63
C ALA A 29 10.83 6.37 -16.35
N VAL A 30 10.04 6.50 -15.29
CA VAL A 30 9.47 7.75 -14.78
C VAL A 30 9.30 7.62 -13.28
N GLU A 31 9.45 8.73 -12.56
CA GLU A 31 9.29 8.78 -11.11
C GLU A 31 8.22 9.80 -10.72
N THR A 32 7.43 9.49 -9.70
CA THR A 32 6.38 10.38 -9.17
C THR A 32 6.33 10.32 -7.64
N THR A 33 5.69 11.31 -7.03
CA THR A 33 5.43 11.34 -5.57
C THR A 33 4.07 10.79 -5.18
N SER A 34 3.22 10.45 -6.16
CA SER A 34 1.82 10.06 -5.92
C SER A 34 1.51 8.71 -6.53
N SER A 35 0.97 7.80 -5.71
CA SER A 35 0.51 6.47 -6.15
C SER A 35 -0.64 6.58 -7.15
N VAL A 36 -1.51 7.59 -7.03
CA VAL A 36 -2.59 7.87 -7.98
C VAL A 36 -2.02 8.28 -9.35
N ILE A 37 -1.00 9.15 -9.36
CA ILE A 37 -0.31 9.53 -10.60
C ILE A 37 0.43 8.33 -11.20
N ALA A 38 1.03 7.47 -10.38
CA ALA A 38 1.66 6.23 -10.86
C ALA A 38 0.63 5.30 -11.53
N CYS A 39 -0.57 5.16 -10.96
CA CYS A 39 -1.68 4.42 -11.57
C CYS A 39 -2.15 5.05 -12.88
N GLN A 40 -2.23 6.39 -12.95
CA GLN A 40 -2.61 7.09 -14.18
C GLN A 40 -1.57 6.90 -15.29
N LEU A 41 -0.28 7.00 -14.97
CA LEU A 41 0.80 6.72 -15.92
C LEU A 41 0.76 5.26 -16.41
N ALA A 42 0.44 4.30 -15.54
CA ALA A 42 0.27 2.90 -15.93
C ALA A 42 -0.94 2.73 -16.87
N ARG A 43 -2.06 3.38 -16.58
CA ARG A 43 -3.25 3.42 -17.45
C ARG A 43 -2.92 3.96 -18.84
N ASP A 44 -2.09 5.00 -18.89
CA ASP A 44 -1.68 5.66 -20.14
C ASP A 44 -0.56 4.91 -20.88
N GLY A 45 -0.15 3.74 -20.38
CA GLY A 45 0.80 2.85 -21.04
C GLY A 45 2.28 3.16 -20.78
N ALA A 46 2.60 4.04 -19.81
CA ALA A 46 3.99 4.38 -19.47
C ALA A 46 4.75 3.21 -18.80
N GLY A 47 4.05 2.20 -18.29
CA GLY A 47 4.65 1.02 -17.68
C GLY A 47 3.79 0.38 -16.59
N ILE A 48 4.45 -0.28 -15.65
CA ILE A 48 3.84 -0.96 -14.50
C ILE A 48 4.24 -0.22 -13.23
N ALA A 49 3.27 0.10 -12.39
CA ALA A 49 3.48 0.62 -11.04
C ALA A 49 3.32 -0.51 -10.01
N ILE A 50 4.13 -0.48 -8.96
CA ILE A 50 3.97 -1.35 -7.78
C ILE A 50 3.42 -0.50 -6.65
N ASN A 51 2.20 -0.80 -6.22
CA ASN A 51 1.48 -0.10 -5.17
C ASN A 51 0.90 -1.10 -4.17
N ASP A 52 0.71 -0.67 -2.92
CA ASP A 52 -0.03 -1.43 -1.93
C ASP A 52 -1.54 -1.48 -2.26
N ARG A 53 -2.25 -2.45 -1.69
CA ARG A 53 -3.66 -2.68 -2.01
C ARG A 53 -4.56 -1.49 -1.65
N LEU A 54 -4.26 -0.78 -0.56
CA LEU A 54 -5.07 0.36 -0.11
C LEU A 54 -4.86 1.57 -1.03
N SER A 55 -3.65 1.81 -1.53
CA SER A 55 -3.37 2.89 -2.49
C SER A 55 -4.15 2.77 -3.81
N VAL A 56 -4.55 1.56 -4.21
CA VAL A 56 -5.32 1.35 -5.44
C VAL A 56 -6.77 1.83 -5.31
N LEU A 57 -7.29 2.06 -4.10
CA LEU A 57 -8.64 2.60 -3.90
C LEU A 57 -8.87 3.94 -4.61
N GLY A 58 -7.82 4.76 -4.73
CA GLY A 58 -7.86 6.04 -5.45
C GLY A 58 -7.49 5.94 -6.93
N ALA A 59 -7.30 4.74 -7.48
CA ALA A 59 -6.82 4.57 -8.83
C ALA A 59 -7.91 4.87 -9.88
N PRO A 60 -7.54 5.38 -11.07
CA PRO A 60 -8.48 5.56 -12.16
C PRO A 60 -9.03 4.21 -12.67
N ALA A 61 -10.24 4.25 -13.21
CA ALA A 61 -10.81 3.10 -13.90
C ALA A 61 -9.96 2.69 -15.13
N GLY A 62 -10.04 1.42 -15.52
CA GLY A 62 -9.36 0.91 -16.71
C GLY A 62 -7.91 0.43 -16.49
N ILE A 63 -7.49 0.28 -15.24
CA ILE A 63 -6.28 -0.47 -14.88
C ILE A 63 -6.65 -1.86 -14.38
N VAL A 64 -5.68 -2.77 -14.40
CA VAL A 64 -5.81 -4.09 -13.77
C VAL A 64 -4.72 -4.26 -12.73
N THR A 65 -5.09 -4.77 -11.56
CA THR A 65 -4.14 -5.18 -10.53
C THR A 65 -3.72 -6.63 -10.73
N ARG A 66 -2.48 -6.93 -10.36
CA ARG A 66 -1.94 -8.29 -10.31
C ARG A 66 -1.19 -8.46 -8.99
N PRO A 67 -1.44 -9.54 -8.23
CA PRO A 67 -0.68 -9.79 -7.00
C PRO A 67 0.78 -10.04 -7.33
N LEU A 68 1.67 -9.59 -6.45
CA LEU A 68 3.10 -9.90 -6.52
C LEU A 68 3.36 -11.31 -5.97
N ALA A 69 4.34 -12.00 -6.57
CA ALA A 69 4.84 -13.28 -6.09
C ALA A 69 6.37 -13.21 -5.93
N PRO A 70 6.93 -13.48 -4.72
CA PRO A 70 6.21 -13.75 -3.47
C PRO A 70 5.45 -12.51 -2.97
N ALA A 71 4.49 -12.71 -2.05
CA ALA A 71 3.78 -11.60 -1.43
C ALA A 71 4.74 -10.74 -0.59
N HIS A 72 4.58 -9.41 -0.66
CA HIS A 72 5.33 -8.44 0.13
C HIS A 72 4.37 -7.65 1.00
N TRP A 73 4.43 -7.88 2.31
CA TRP A 73 3.47 -7.32 3.27
C TRP A 73 3.95 -5.98 3.83
N LEU A 74 3.02 -5.04 3.95
CA LEU A 74 3.24 -3.74 4.57
C LEU A 74 2.42 -3.65 5.86
N LEU A 75 3.03 -3.12 6.91
CA LEU A 75 2.36 -2.84 8.17
C LEU A 75 1.82 -1.41 8.16
N PHE A 76 0.51 -1.28 8.34
CA PHE A 76 -0.16 0.00 8.59
C PHE A 76 -0.58 0.05 10.05
N GLY A 77 -0.42 1.20 10.68
CA GLY A 77 -0.73 1.34 12.09
C GLY A 77 -0.86 2.80 12.52
N TYR A 78 -1.41 2.97 13.70
CA TYR A 78 -1.50 4.25 14.37
C TYR A 78 -0.26 4.46 15.24
N ILE A 79 0.43 5.59 15.04
CA ILE A 79 1.66 5.92 15.75
C ILE A 79 1.33 6.95 16.83
N PHE A 80 1.78 6.68 18.05
CA PHE A 80 1.60 7.54 19.21
C PHE A 80 2.87 7.51 20.08
N HIS A 81 2.99 8.44 21.02
CA HIS A 81 4.16 8.51 21.87
C HIS A 81 4.24 7.30 22.81
N ALA A 82 5.45 6.76 22.96
CA ALA A 82 5.70 5.69 23.94
C ALA A 82 5.31 6.17 25.35
N GLY A 83 4.49 5.38 26.05
CA GLY A 83 3.97 5.70 27.39
C GLY A 83 2.71 6.58 27.40
N GLN A 84 2.23 7.03 26.25
CA GLN A 84 0.95 7.74 26.15
C GLN A 84 -0.20 6.75 26.30
N ILE A 85 -1.14 7.06 27.20
CA ILE A 85 -2.45 6.42 27.22
C ILE A 85 -3.28 7.03 26.10
N LEU A 86 -3.87 6.20 25.24
CA LEU A 86 -4.75 6.67 24.17
C LEU A 86 -5.96 7.40 24.77
N SER A 87 -6.28 8.57 24.19
CA SER A 87 -7.49 9.28 24.55
C SER A 87 -8.74 8.56 24.03
N GLU A 88 -9.90 8.92 24.56
CA GLU A 88 -11.19 8.44 24.07
C GLU A 88 -11.39 8.79 22.58
N ASP A 89 -11.00 9.99 22.15
CA ASP A 89 -11.04 10.38 20.75
C ASP A 89 -10.13 9.52 19.86
N ALA A 90 -8.92 9.19 20.34
CA ALA A 90 -8.00 8.32 19.61
C ALA A 90 -8.56 6.90 19.50
N GLN A 91 -9.16 6.39 20.58
CA GLN A 91 -9.81 5.08 20.56
C GLN A 91 -11.00 5.07 19.60
N THR A 92 -11.85 6.09 19.63
CA THR A 92 -12.97 6.27 18.71
C THR A 92 -12.50 6.33 17.27
N PHE A 93 -11.43 7.07 16.97
CA PHE A 93 -10.83 7.12 15.65
C PHE A 93 -10.35 5.74 15.19
N LEU A 94 -9.67 4.99 16.05
CA LEU A 94 -9.21 3.63 15.74
C LEU A 94 -10.37 2.68 15.43
N ASP A 95 -11.47 2.80 16.16
CA ASP A 95 -12.67 2.00 15.93
C ASP A 95 -13.32 2.33 14.58
N CYS A 96 -13.37 3.62 14.21
CA CYS A 96 -13.79 4.03 12.87
C CYS A 96 -12.87 3.48 11.77
N VAL A 97 -11.55 3.51 11.96
CA VAL A 97 -10.59 2.94 10.99
C VAL A 97 -10.79 1.42 10.85
N ARG A 98 -10.95 0.70 11.98
CA ARG A 98 -11.21 -0.74 11.97
C ARG A 98 -12.49 -1.08 11.20
N SER A 99 -13.59 -0.38 11.49
CA SER A 99 -14.85 -0.56 10.77
C SER A 99 -14.69 -0.34 9.27
N HIS A 100 -13.96 0.69 8.86
CA HIS A 100 -13.74 0.98 7.44
C HIS A 100 -12.90 -0.10 6.75
N ILE A 101 -11.90 -0.65 7.44
CA ILE A 101 -11.10 -1.77 6.93
C ILE A 101 -11.95 -3.04 6.81
N ASP A 102 -12.83 -3.31 7.77
CA ASP A 102 -13.73 -4.45 7.69
C ASP A 102 -14.71 -4.34 6.52
N ASP A 103 -15.28 -3.15 6.29
CA ASP A 103 -16.12 -2.88 5.11
C ASP A 103 -15.35 -3.08 3.80
N PHE A 104 -14.12 -2.58 3.73
CA PHE A 104 -13.24 -2.75 2.56
C PHE A 104 -12.95 -4.23 2.28
N ARG A 105 -12.69 -5.02 3.33
CA ARG A 105 -12.44 -6.47 3.22
C ARG A 105 -13.69 -7.23 2.81
N ALA A 106 -14.86 -6.86 3.35
CA ALA A 106 -16.13 -7.51 3.01
C ALA A 106 -16.53 -7.32 1.54
N ALA A 107 -16.03 -6.28 0.88
CA ALA A 107 -16.35 -5.99 -0.52
C ALA A 107 -15.82 -7.03 -1.52
N SER A 108 -14.78 -7.81 -1.19
CA SER A 108 -14.30 -8.92 -2.05
C SER A 108 -13.31 -9.84 -1.33
N ALA A 109 -13.26 -11.11 -1.74
CA ALA A 109 -12.25 -12.06 -1.25
C ALA A 109 -10.82 -11.57 -1.51
N GLU A 110 -10.57 -10.96 -2.66
CA GLU A 110 -9.25 -10.37 -2.99
C GLU A 110 -8.84 -9.27 -1.98
N ASN A 111 -9.77 -8.41 -1.56
CA ASN A 111 -9.49 -7.40 -0.53
C ASN A 111 -9.18 -8.05 0.82
N ALA A 112 -9.97 -9.05 1.22
CA ALA A 112 -9.78 -9.77 2.47
C ALA A 112 -8.40 -10.47 2.53
N ASP A 113 -7.95 -11.02 1.40
CA ASP A 113 -6.66 -11.71 1.27
C ASP A 113 -5.46 -10.74 1.22
N CYS A 114 -5.68 -9.49 0.83
CA CYS A 114 -4.60 -8.49 0.69
C CYS A 114 -4.49 -7.52 1.87
N VAL A 115 -5.51 -7.41 2.72
CA VAL A 115 -5.52 -6.54 3.91
C VAL A 115 -5.97 -7.36 5.11
N VAL A 116 -5.02 -7.67 5.98
CA VAL A 116 -5.23 -8.55 7.14
C VAL A 116 -5.00 -7.76 8.43
N PRO A 117 -6.05 -7.51 9.24
CA PRO A 117 -5.90 -6.91 10.56
C PRO A 117 -4.95 -7.73 11.41
N GLN A 118 -4.00 -7.05 12.04
CA GLN A 118 -3.12 -7.67 13.02
C GLN A 118 -3.81 -7.61 14.38
N GLY A 119 -3.87 -8.75 15.08
CA GLY A 119 -4.34 -8.80 16.45
C GLY A 119 -3.39 -8.04 17.38
N VAL A 120 -3.91 -7.51 18.48
CA VAL A 120 -3.10 -6.93 19.57
C VAL A 120 -2.63 -8.08 20.47
N ASP A 121 -1.95 -9.08 19.91
CA ASP A 121 -1.26 -10.09 20.72
C ASP A 121 0.22 -9.69 20.81
N ALA A 122 0.50 -8.81 21.78
CA ALA A 122 1.82 -8.54 22.32
C ALA A 122 1.68 -8.00 23.76
#